data_AF-A0A3P6BSM7-F1
#
_entry.id   AF-A0A3P6BSM7-F1
#
_cell.length_a   1.000
_cell.length_b   1.000
_cell.length_c   1.000
_cell.angle_alpha   90.00
_cell.angle_beta   90.00
_cell.angle_gamma   90.00
#
_symmetry.space_group_name_H-M   'P 1'
#
loop_
_entity.id
_entity.type
_entity.pdbx_description
1 polymer ?
#
loop_
_entity_poly.entity_id
_entity_poly.type
_entity_poly.pdbx_seq_one_letter_code
_entity_poly.pdbx_strand_id
1 'polypeptide(L)'
;MKKLNDTALVLTSKAIDADARNSNFVFSPASISAALTMMAVTNGTHSDELNAVYKEIATVVLADDSASGGPKISAVNGAEEVRIELNKWASDHTNGLIRDILPPGFVTSKSVKVCGNALYFKGAWEKKFDMSLTKDKMFHLLVGKPVRVPFMSSHKDQYIKAYDGFKVLGLPYRQGRNDDTNRKFRCISIFRTRKMG
;
A
#
# COMPACT_ATOMS: atom_id res chain seq x y z
N MET A 1 -6.20 -11.13 12.70
CA MET A 1 -5.96 -11.33 11.24
C MET A 1 -7.22 -11.41 10.34
N LYS A 2 -8.14 -12.38 10.46
CA LYS A 2 -9.27 -12.54 9.50
C LYS A 2 -10.15 -11.27 9.35
N LYS A 3 -10.53 -10.66 10.48
CA LYS A 3 -11.31 -9.40 10.50
C LYS A 3 -10.62 -8.23 9.79
N LEU A 4 -9.29 -8.10 9.90
CA LEU A 4 -8.54 -7.00 9.26
C LEU A 4 -8.53 -7.15 7.74
N ASN A 5 -8.39 -8.38 7.24
CA ASN A 5 -8.45 -8.68 5.80
C ASN A 5 -9.86 -8.45 5.25
N ASP A 6 -10.91 -8.80 6.00
CA ASP A 6 -12.29 -8.55 5.58
C ASP A 6 -12.56 -7.04 5.48
N THR A 7 -12.12 -6.25 6.47
CA THR A 7 -12.19 -4.78 6.43
C THR A 7 -11.40 -4.20 5.25
N ALA A 8 -10.19 -4.72 5.00
CA ALA A 8 -9.37 -4.31 3.86
C ALA A 8 -10.07 -4.54 2.52
N LEU A 9 -10.77 -5.68 2.36
CA LEU A 9 -11.55 -5.98 1.16
C LEU A 9 -12.71 -5.00 0.98
N VAL A 10 -13.43 -4.66 2.05
CA VAL A 10 -14.53 -3.67 2.00
C VAL A 10 -14.00 -2.29 1.60
N LEU A 11 -12.89 -1.84 2.20
CA LEU A 11 -12.24 -0.58 1.83
C LEU A 11 -11.77 -0.61 0.37
N THR A 12 -11.22 -1.74 -0.10
CA THR A 12 -10.82 -1.92 -1.50
C THR A 12 -12.00 -1.72 -2.44
N SER A 13 -13.16 -2.33 -2.15
CA SER A 13 -14.37 -2.17 -2.97
C SER A 13 -14.79 -0.70 -3.05
N LYS A 14 -14.86 -0.01 -1.91
CA LYS A 14 -15.25 1.40 -1.87
C LYS A 14 -14.28 2.31 -2.63
N ALA A 15 -12.98 2.05 -2.54
CA ALA A 15 -11.97 2.80 -3.29
C ALA A 15 -12.11 2.58 -4.80
N ILE A 16 -12.39 1.35 -5.23
CA ILE A 16 -12.64 1.04 -6.64
C ILE A 16 -13.87 1.79 -7.17
N ASP A 17 -14.96 1.78 -6.40
CA ASP A 17 -16.22 2.43 -6.79
C ASP A 17 -16.09 3.95 -6.90
N ALA A 18 -15.29 4.55 -6.01
CA ALA A 18 -15.10 6.00 -5.94
C ALA A 18 -14.20 6.55 -7.06
N ASP A 19 -13.12 5.84 -7.42
CA ASP A 19 -12.03 6.46 -8.20
C ASP A 19 -11.41 5.53 -9.27
N ALA A 20 -11.51 4.20 -9.14
CA ALA A 20 -10.61 3.30 -9.86
C ALA A 20 -11.19 2.57 -11.07
N ARG A 21 -12.32 3.03 -11.65
CA ARG A 21 -12.91 2.31 -12.80
C ARG A 21 -11.95 2.18 -14.00
N ASN A 22 -11.02 3.13 -14.17
CA ASN A 22 -10.01 3.12 -15.25
C ASN A 22 -8.60 3.55 -14.81
N SER A 23 -8.33 3.57 -13.50
CA SER A 23 -7.05 4.07 -12.95
C SER A 23 -6.38 2.99 -12.11
N ASN A 24 -5.05 2.95 -12.14
CA ASN A 24 -4.30 2.14 -11.20
C ASN A 24 -4.36 2.80 -9.82
N PHE A 25 -4.63 2.02 -8.78
CA PHE A 25 -4.63 2.49 -7.40
C PHE A 25 -3.85 1.51 -6.53
N VAL A 26 -3.22 2.04 -5.49
CA VAL A 26 -2.48 1.27 -4.48
C VAL A 26 -2.69 1.92 -3.14
N PHE A 27 -2.95 1.12 -2.11
CA PHE A 27 -3.02 1.58 -0.74
C PHE A 27 -2.61 0.46 0.21
N SER A 28 -2.30 0.82 1.45
CA SER A 28 -1.98 -0.13 2.51
C SER A 28 -3.09 -0.13 3.57
N PRO A 29 -3.93 -1.18 3.60
CA PRO A 29 -4.98 -1.29 4.63
C PRO A 29 -4.41 -1.19 6.05
N ALA A 30 -3.27 -1.84 6.32
CA ALA A 30 -2.63 -1.80 7.63
C ALA A 30 -2.20 -0.38 8.02
N SER A 31 -1.63 0.37 7.08
CA SER A 31 -1.21 1.76 7.28
C SER A 31 -2.40 2.72 7.49
N ILE A 32 -3.51 2.51 6.77
CA ILE A 32 -4.77 3.25 7.01
C ILE A 32 -5.32 2.94 8.40
N SER A 33 -5.36 1.65 8.77
CA SER A 33 -5.83 1.24 10.11
C SER A 33 -4.97 1.82 11.23
N ALA A 34 -3.64 1.93 11.04
CA ALA A 34 -2.75 2.62 11.99
C ALA A 34 -3.13 4.10 12.13
N ALA A 35 -3.29 4.82 11.02
CA ALA A 35 -3.65 6.23 11.02
C ALA A 35 -5.00 6.50 11.71
N LEU A 36 -6.01 5.69 11.43
CA LEU A 36 -7.33 5.77 12.07
C LEU A 36 -7.26 5.50 13.57
N THR A 37 -6.48 4.49 13.97
CA THR A 37 -6.28 4.14 15.38
C THR A 37 -5.63 5.29 16.14
N MET A 38 -4.58 5.91 15.59
CA MET A 38 -3.95 7.07 16.22
C MET A 38 -4.89 8.27 16.30
N MET A 39 -5.67 8.54 15.24
CA MET A 39 -6.67 9.62 15.27
C MET A 39 -7.72 9.40 16.36
N ALA A 40 -8.21 8.17 16.52
CA ALA A 40 -9.14 7.80 17.58
C ALA A 40 -8.51 8.03 18.98
N VAL A 41 -7.29 7.56 19.20
CA VAL A 41 -6.59 7.76 20.48
C VAL A 41 -6.45 9.26 20.79
N THR A 42 -6.01 10.09 19.83
CA THR A 42 -5.85 11.54 20.08
C THR A 42 -7.17 12.30 20.28
N ASN A 43 -8.32 11.69 19.98
CA ASN A 43 -9.64 12.25 20.23
C ASN A 43 -10.27 11.74 21.52
N GLY A 44 -9.50 11.02 22.35
CA GLY A 44 -9.96 10.55 23.67
C GLY A 44 -10.87 9.32 23.60
N THR A 45 -11.08 8.73 22.41
CA THR A 45 -11.71 7.41 22.33
C THR A 45 -10.66 6.37 22.69
N HIS A 46 -10.59 6.02 23.97
CA HIS A 46 -9.74 4.95 24.49
C HIS A 46 -10.62 3.73 24.73
N SER A 47 -10.53 2.74 23.83
CA SER A 47 -11.10 1.41 24.07
C SER A 47 -9.98 0.37 24.10
N ASP A 48 -10.15 -0.68 24.88
CA ASP A 48 -9.21 -1.80 24.92
C ASP A 48 -9.06 -2.47 23.53
N GLU A 49 -10.09 -2.38 22.70
CA GLU A 49 -10.09 -2.84 21.31
C GLU A 49 -9.11 -2.03 20.44
N LEU A 50 -9.04 -0.70 20.60
CA LEU A 50 -8.10 0.17 19.88
C LEU A 50 -6.66 -0.14 20.26
N ASN A 51 -6.38 -0.42 21.53
CA ASN A 51 -5.05 -0.81 22.00
C ASN A 51 -4.63 -2.19 21.46
N ALA A 52 -5.56 -3.13 21.35
CA ALA A 52 -5.30 -4.44 20.74
C ALA A 52 -4.99 -4.31 19.24
N VAL A 53 -5.77 -3.49 18.52
CA VAL A 53 -5.54 -3.19 17.10
C VAL A 53 -4.20 -2.48 16.89
N TYR A 54 -3.86 -1.51 17.74
CA TYR A 54 -2.56 -0.82 17.69
C TYR A 54 -1.39 -1.78 17.86
N LYS A 55 -1.44 -2.69 18.85
CA LYS A 55 -0.37 -3.68 19.06
C LYS A 55 -0.20 -4.62 17.87
N GLU A 56 -1.28 -5.08 17.24
CA GLU A 56 -1.19 -5.91 16.04
C GLU A 56 -0.58 -5.15 14.85
N ILE A 57 -0.93 -3.87 14.68
CA ILE A 57 -0.55 -3.09 13.50
C ILE A 57 0.84 -2.44 13.65
N ALA A 58 1.26 -2.07 14.86
CA ALA A 58 2.54 -1.41 15.09
C ALA A 58 3.70 -2.26 14.57
N THR A 59 3.68 -3.58 14.79
CA THR A 59 4.69 -4.52 14.28
C THR A 59 4.74 -4.64 12.75
N VAL A 60 3.66 -4.25 12.06
CA VAL A 60 3.54 -4.30 10.59
C VAL A 60 3.91 -2.95 9.96
N VAL A 61 3.54 -1.85 10.61
CA VAL A 61 3.67 -0.48 10.07
C VAL A 61 4.97 0.19 10.49
N LEU A 62 5.46 -0.07 11.71
CA LEU A 62 6.76 0.41 12.19
C LEU A 62 7.84 -0.60 11.81
N ALA A 63 8.04 -0.79 10.50
CA ALA A 63 8.91 -1.85 9.98
C ALA A 63 10.40 -1.69 10.34
N ASP A 64 10.80 -0.53 10.87
CA ASP A 64 12.13 -0.19 11.35
C ASP A 64 12.17 0.01 12.89
N ASP A 65 11.08 -0.33 13.60
CA ASP A 65 10.84 -0.06 15.03
C ASP A 65 11.03 1.42 15.44
N SER A 66 11.10 2.35 14.48
CA SER A 66 11.26 3.77 14.75
C SER A 66 9.92 4.39 15.11
N ALA A 67 9.90 5.17 16.20
CA ALA A 67 8.77 6.03 16.55
C ALA A 67 8.43 7.07 15.45
N SER A 68 9.32 7.26 14.48
CA SER A 68 9.14 8.21 13.37
C SER A 68 8.58 7.58 12.08
N GLY A 69 8.55 6.25 11.96
CA GLY A 69 8.14 5.53 10.74
C GLY A 69 6.62 5.40 10.51
N GLY A 70 5.81 5.76 11.51
CA GLY A 70 4.35 5.66 11.47
C GLY A 70 3.64 6.95 11.04
N PRO A 71 2.30 6.93 10.86
CA PRO A 71 1.55 8.13 10.48
C PRO A 71 1.77 9.31 11.45
N LYS A 72 1.70 10.53 10.94
CA LYS A 72 1.95 11.77 11.70
C LYS A 72 0.66 12.58 11.85
N ILE A 73 0.37 13.05 13.07
CA ILE A 73 -0.77 13.95 13.35
C ILE A 73 -0.23 15.35 13.67
N SER A 74 -0.75 16.36 12.96
CA SER A 74 -0.46 17.77 13.23
C SER A 74 -1.76 18.51 13.58
N ALA A 75 -1.72 19.29 14.66
CA ALA A 75 -2.76 20.26 14.97
C ALA A 75 -2.63 21.46 14.03
N VAL A 76 -3.75 21.98 13.54
CA VAL A 76 -3.71 23.07 12.55
C VAL A 76 -3.62 24.41 13.24
N ASN A 77 -2.43 25.03 13.19
CA ASN A 77 -2.17 26.40 13.64
C ASN A 77 -1.77 27.34 12.49
N GLY A 78 -1.72 26.80 11.27
CA GLY A 78 -1.43 27.48 10.01
C GLY A 78 -1.62 26.48 8.89
N ALA A 79 -2.57 26.72 7.98
CA ALA A 79 -3.00 25.68 7.03
C ALA A 79 -1.89 25.29 6.05
N GLU A 80 -1.17 26.29 5.54
CA GLU A 80 -0.09 26.07 4.58
C GLU A 80 1.18 25.56 5.27
N GLU A 81 1.45 26.04 6.47
CA GLU A 81 2.57 25.61 7.31
C GLU A 81 2.47 24.12 7.63
N VAL A 82 1.29 23.66 8.08
CA VAL A 82 1.02 22.25 8.37
C VAL A 82 1.08 21.39 7.12
N ARG A 83 0.61 21.91 5.97
CA ARG A 83 0.71 21.21 4.68
C ARG A 83 2.17 20.98 4.30
N ILE A 84 3.00 22.02 4.38
CA ILE A 84 4.44 21.96 4.10
C ILE A 84 5.14 21.00 5.08
N GLU A 85 4.80 21.08 6.37
CA GLU A 85 5.36 20.20 7.40
C GLU A 85 5.09 18.72 7.10
N LEU A 86 3.85 18.36 6.75
CA LEU A 86 3.46 16.98 6.48
C LEU A 86 4.04 16.46 5.16
N ASN A 87 4.12 17.30 4.12
CA ASN A 87 4.80 16.95 2.87
C ASN A 87 6.31 16.73 3.08
N LYS A 88 6.96 17.61 3.87
CA LYS A 88 8.36 17.42 4.25
C LYS A 88 8.57 16.14 5.06
N TRP A 89 7.71 15.89 6.04
CA TRP A 89 7.75 14.65 6.82
C TRP A 89 7.66 13.41 5.92
N ALA A 90 6.70 13.38 5.00
CA ALA A 90 6.53 12.25 4.07
C ALA A 90 7.76 12.08 3.17
N SER A 91 8.31 13.18 2.66
CA SER A 91 9.53 13.16 1.84
C SER A 91 10.70 12.59 2.62
N ASP A 92 10.97 13.09 3.82
CA ASP A 92 12.10 12.67 4.65
C ASP A 92 11.99 11.17 5.01
N HIS A 93 10.79 10.69 5.38
CA HIS A 93 10.55 9.30 5.78
C HIS A 93 10.41 8.32 4.62
N THR A 94 10.40 8.81 3.38
CA THR A 94 10.38 7.98 2.17
C THR A 94 11.61 8.20 1.29
N ASN A 95 12.68 8.78 1.84
CA ASN A 95 13.91 9.10 1.09
C ASN A 95 13.63 9.91 -0.19
N GLY A 96 12.67 10.85 -0.12
CA GLY A 96 12.27 11.73 -1.21
C GLY A 96 11.34 11.11 -2.26
N LEU A 97 10.84 9.89 -2.05
CA LEU A 97 10.01 9.18 -3.02
C LEU A 97 8.55 9.61 -3.00
N ILE A 98 8.03 10.03 -1.85
CA ILE A 98 6.68 10.58 -1.68
C ILE A 98 6.81 12.01 -1.14
N ARG A 99 6.55 13.01 -1.99
CA ARG A 99 6.86 14.43 -1.70
C ARG A 99 5.64 15.26 -1.39
N ASP A 100 4.52 14.99 -2.06
CA ASP A 100 3.30 15.78 -1.98
C ASP A 100 2.12 14.89 -1.59
N ILE A 101 2.01 14.56 -0.30
CA ILE A 101 0.88 13.79 0.22
C ILE A 101 -0.38 14.64 0.39
N LEU A 102 -0.22 15.96 0.53
CA LEU A 102 -1.30 16.93 0.65
C LEU A 102 -1.17 18.00 -0.45
N PRO A 103 -2.10 18.03 -1.42
CA PRO A 103 -2.12 19.08 -2.44
C PRO A 103 -2.48 20.44 -1.83
N PRO A 104 -2.13 21.56 -2.50
CA PRO A 104 -2.54 22.89 -2.07
C PRO A 104 -4.06 22.99 -1.87
N GLY A 105 -4.49 23.71 -0.84
CA GLY A 105 -5.91 23.91 -0.50
C GLY A 105 -6.60 22.73 0.21
N PHE A 106 -5.91 21.60 0.42
CA PHE A 106 -6.48 20.44 1.13
C PHE A 106 -6.58 20.67 2.64
N VAL A 107 -5.62 21.42 3.21
CA VAL A 107 -5.70 21.93 4.58
C VAL A 107 -6.26 23.34 4.51
N THR A 108 -7.27 23.63 5.34
CA THR A 108 -7.94 24.93 5.36
C THR A 108 -7.92 25.51 6.77
N SER A 109 -8.29 26.79 6.92
CA SER A 109 -8.46 27.42 8.24
C SER A 109 -9.54 26.77 9.11
N LYS A 110 -10.42 25.93 8.53
CA LYS A 110 -11.43 25.16 9.24
C LYS A 110 -10.93 23.78 9.69
N SER A 111 -9.78 23.34 9.19
CA SER A 111 -9.17 22.07 9.59
C SER A 111 -8.68 22.20 11.03
N VAL A 112 -8.98 21.22 11.89
CA VAL A 112 -8.56 21.22 13.30
C VAL A 112 -7.35 20.31 13.52
N LYS A 113 -7.36 19.14 12.90
CA LYS A 113 -6.26 18.15 12.91
C LYS A 113 -6.14 17.54 11.52
N VAL A 114 -4.92 17.21 11.13
CA VAL A 114 -4.62 16.50 9.89
C VAL A 114 -3.72 15.31 10.20
N CYS A 115 -4.00 14.16 9.58
CA CYS A 115 -3.17 12.96 9.67
C CYS A 115 -2.47 12.73 8.33
N GLY A 116 -1.14 12.84 8.32
CA GLY A 116 -0.30 12.45 7.20
C GLY A 116 0.08 10.97 7.32
N ASN A 117 -0.05 10.22 6.23
CA ASN A 117 0.32 8.83 6.17
C ASN A 117 0.95 8.51 4.81
N ALA A 118 2.14 7.91 4.82
CA ALA A 118 2.88 7.55 3.63
C ALA A 118 3.58 6.20 3.85
N LEU A 119 3.54 5.32 2.86
CA LEU A 119 4.22 4.03 2.89
C LEU A 119 4.90 3.77 1.55
N TYR A 120 6.19 3.48 1.60
CA TYR A 120 6.95 3.03 0.43
C TYR A 120 7.45 1.60 0.65
N PHE A 121 7.28 0.75 -0.35
CA PHE A 121 7.77 -0.62 -0.33
C PHE A 121 8.61 -0.91 -1.57
N LYS A 122 9.85 -1.38 -1.35
CA LYS A 122 10.74 -1.87 -2.41
C LYS A 122 11.34 -3.21 -1.99
N GLY A 123 10.87 -4.28 -2.62
CA GLY A 123 11.38 -5.62 -2.42
C GLY A 123 12.16 -6.12 -3.63
N ALA A 124 13.28 -6.83 -3.40
CA ALA A 124 13.91 -7.63 -4.43
C ALA A 124 13.19 -8.97 -4.54
N TRP A 125 12.92 -9.47 -5.76
CA TRP A 125 12.39 -10.83 -5.93
C TRP A 125 13.35 -11.89 -5.40
N GLU A 126 12.82 -12.96 -4.82
CA GLU A 126 13.62 -14.13 -4.42
C GLU A 126 14.24 -14.80 -5.66
N LYS A 127 13.41 -15.03 -6.69
CA LYS A 127 13.85 -15.48 -8.02
C LYS A 127 13.74 -14.31 -9.00
N LYS A 128 14.89 -13.71 -9.37
CA LYS A 128 14.94 -12.59 -10.32
C LYS A 128 14.52 -13.04 -11.74
N PHE A 129 13.89 -12.11 -12.46
CA PHE A 129 13.64 -12.22 -13.90
C PHE A 129 14.90 -11.87 -14.68
N ASP A 130 15.15 -12.58 -15.77
CA ASP A 130 16.22 -12.24 -16.72
C ASP A 130 15.75 -11.07 -17.59
N MET A 131 16.49 -9.97 -17.58
CA MET A 131 16.17 -8.78 -18.35
C MET A 131 16.20 -9.05 -19.87
N SER A 132 17.03 -10.00 -20.33
CA SER A 132 17.12 -10.35 -21.76
C SER A 132 15.84 -10.96 -22.33
N LEU A 133 15.04 -11.59 -21.44
CA LEU A 133 13.74 -12.18 -21.76
C LEU A 133 12.59 -11.18 -21.69
N THR A 134 12.83 -9.95 -21.24
CA THR A 134 11.80 -8.90 -21.21
C THR A 134 11.57 -8.39 -22.63
N LYS A 135 10.31 -8.42 -23.08
CA LYS A 135 9.92 -8.02 -24.43
C LYS A 135 8.62 -7.21 -24.38
N ASP A 136 8.50 -6.24 -25.27
CA ASP A 136 7.26 -5.48 -25.43
C ASP A 136 6.15 -6.37 -25.97
N LYS A 137 5.02 -6.39 -25.26
CA LYS A 137 3.81 -7.11 -25.66
C LYS A 137 2.58 -6.25 -25.46
N MET A 138 1.49 -6.64 -26.11
CA MET A 138 0.20 -5.94 -25.98
C MET A 138 -0.42 -6.23 -24.62
N PHE A 139 -0.72 -5.18 -23.87
CA PHE A 139 -1.56 -5.19 -22.69
C PHE A 139 -2.95 -4.68 -23.06
N HIS A 140 -3.98 -5.47 -22.77
CA HIS A 140 -5.36 -5.15 -23.08
C HIS A 140 -6.00 -4.41 -21.91
N LEU A 141 -6.29 -3.13 -22.10
CA LEU A 141 -6.99 -2.29 -21.11
C LEU A 141 -8.46 -2.73 -20.95
N LEU A 142 -9.06 -2.37 -19.81
CA LEU A 142 -10.51 -2.54 -19.60
C LEU A 142 -11.31 -1.66 -20.57
N VAL A 143 -10.85 -0.43 -20.78
CA VAL A 143 -11.43 0.54 -21.70
C VAL A 143 -10.32 1.10 -22.59
N GLY A 144 -10.60 1.23 -23.88
CA GLY A 144 -9.67 1.80 -24.85
C GLY A 144 -8.87 0.75 -25.65
N LYS A 145 -7.85 1.24 -26.36
CA LYS A 145 -7.03 0.41 -27.25
C LYS A 145 -5.91 -0.31 -26.48
N PRO A 146 -5.46 -1.50 -26.93
CA PRO A 146 -4.29 -2.15 -26.36
C PRO A 146 -3.06 -1.25 -26.44
N VAL A 147 -2.20 -1.35 -25.42
CA VAL A 147 -0.94 -0.60 -25.31
C VAL A 147 0.24 -1.56 -25.27
N ARG A 148 1.39 -1.18 -25.84
CA ARG A 148 2.63 -1.97 -25.69
C ARG A 148 3.30 -1.64 -24.37
N VAL A 149 3.64 -2.67 -23.60
CA VAL A 149 4.38 -2.55 -22.35
C VAL A 149 5.43 -3.67 -22.25
N PRO A 150 6.51 -3.48 -21.48
CA PRO A 150 7.51 -4.53 -21.28
C PRO A 150 6.97 -5.64 -20.37
N PHE A 151 6.87 -6.86 -20.89
CA PHE A 151 6.48 -8.05 -20.11
C PHE A 151 7.73 -8.81 -19.65
N MET A 152 7.90 -8.93 -18.34
CA MET A 152 8.88 -9.85 -17.75
C MET A 152 8.47 -11.30 -18.02
N SER A 153 9.44 -12.20 -18.24
CA SER A 153 9.20 -13.63 -18.50
C SER A 153 10.21 -14.52 -17.79
N SER A 154 9.81 -15.75 -17.48
CA SER A 154 10.67 -16.76 -16.85
C SER A 154 10.24 -18.16 -17.26
N HIS A 155 11.22 -19.04 -17.43
CA HIS A 155 11.00 -20.48 -17.63
C HIS A 155 11.16 -21.29 -16.33
N LYS A 156 11.41 -20.63 -15.20
CA LYS A 156 11.56 -21.28 -13.89
C LYS A 156 10.20 -21.58 -13.27
N ASP A 157 10.12 -22.63 -12.46
CA ASP A 157 8.93 -22.97 -11.69
C ASP A 157 8.44 -21.80 -10.82
N GLN A 158 7.13 -21.53 -10.94
CA GLN A 158 6.42 -20.47 -10.23
C GLN A 158 5.28 -21.04 -9.37
N TYR A 159 4.93 -20.32 -8.30
CA TYR A 159 3.77 -20.66 -7.48
C TYR A 159 2.49 -20.22 -8.19
N ILE A 160 1.87 -21.12 -8.95
CA ILE A 160 0.64 -20.86 -9.70
C ILE A 160 -0.45 -21.84 -9.24
N LYS A 161 -1.66 -21.32 -9.03
CA LYS A 161 -2.86 -22.13 -8.82
C LYS A 161 -3.99 -21.64 -9.71
N ALA A 162 -4.68 -22.57 -10.37
CA ALA A 162 -5.82 -22.28 -11.22
C ALA A 162 -7.13 -22.59 -10.48
N TYR A 163 -8.14 -21.77 -10.76
CA TYR A 163 -9.51 -21.87 -10.26
C TYR A 163 -10.48 -21.69 -11.44
N ASP A 164 -11.77 -21.96 -11.24
CA ASP A 164 -12.75 -21.64 -12.26
C ASP A 164 -12.82 -20.11 -12.45
N GLY A 165 -12.59 -19.66 -13.70
CA GLY A 165 -12.60 -18.25 -14.07
C GLY A 165 -11.37 -17.41 -13.70
N PHE A 166 -10.36 -17.93 -12.99
CA PHE A 166 -9.13 -17.17 -12.69
C PHE A 166 -7.90 -18.03 -12.35
N LYS A 167 -6.72 -17.40 -12.38
CA LYS A 167 -5.44 -17.97 -11.94
C LYS A 167 -4.77 -17.03 -10.92
N VAL A 168 -4.06 -17.61 -9.96
CA VAL A 168 -3.31 -16.88 -8.93
C VAL A 168 -1.83 -17.20 -9.08
N LEU A 169 -1.00 -16.17 -9.16
CA LEU A 169 0.46 -16.23 -9.17
C LEU A 169 1.00 -15.64 -7.86
N GLY A 170 1.92 -16.34 -7.21
CA GLY A 170 2.66 -15.83 -6.06
C GLY A 170 4.13 -15.61 -6.38
N LEU A 171 4.61 -14.38 -6.23
CA LEU A 171 6.01 -14.01 -6.39
C LEU A 171 6.63 -13.61 -5.04
N PRO A 172 7.44 -14.49 -4.42
CA PRO A 172 8.11 -14.18 -3.16
C PRO A 172 9.18 -13.10 -3.33
N TYR A 173 9.27 -12.22 -2.34
CA TYR A 173 10.40 -11.31 -2.19
C TYR A 173 11.52 -11.99 -1.41
N ARG A 174 12.76 -11.60 -1.69
CA ARG A 174 13.96 -12.03 -0.97
C ARG A 174 13.85 -11.56 0.48
N GLN A 175 14.07 -12.48 1.41
CA GLN A 175 14.14 -12.15 2.85
C GLN A 175 15.39 -11.32 3.16
N GLY A 176 15.27 -10.40 4.12
CA GLY A 176 16.40 -9.61 4.63
C GLY A 176 17.43 -10.49 5.33
N ARG A 177 18.69 -10.03 5.36
CA ARG A 177 19.81 -10.75 6.02
C ARG A 177 20.01 -10.36 7.49
N ASN A 178 19.36 -9.31 7.97
CA ASN A 178 19.52 -8.82 9.35
C ASN A 178 18.38 -9.32 10.24
N ASP A 179 18.64 -9.30 11.55
CA ASP A 179 18.02 -9.92 12.73
C ASP A 179 16.47 -9.82 12.88
N ASP A 180 15.80 -9.22 11.91
CA ASP A 180 14.35 -9.10 11.77
C ASP A 180 13.74 -10.30 10.99
N THR A 181 14.31 -11.48 11.25
CA THR A 181 14.41 -12.65 10.35
C THR A 181 13.11 -13.45 10.11
N ASN A 182 11.95 -13.00 10.58
CA ASN A 182 10.70 -13.77 10.45
C ASN A 182 9.72 -13.26 9.38
N ARG A 183 9.94 -12.07 8.80
CA ARG A 183 8.98 -11.48 7.86
C ARG A 183 9.17 -12.02 6.43
N LYS A 184 8.13 -12.67 5.89
CA LYS A 184 8.11 -13.20 4.52
C LYS A 184 7.07 -12.47 3.68
N PHE A 185 7.54 -11.63 2.75
CA PHE A 185 6.65 -10.90 1.83
C PHE A 185 6.49 -11.64 0.51
N ARG A 186 5.28 -11.58 -0.06
CA ARG A 186 4.95 -12.13 -1.37
C ARG A 186 4.00 -11.18 -2.10
N CYS A 187 4.25 -10.93 -3.38
CA CYS A 187 3.26 -10.32 -4.27
C CYS A 187 2.31 -11.41 -4.79
N ILE A 188 1.00 -11.20 -4.66
CA ILE A 188 -0.02 -12.10 -5.20
C ILE A 188 -0.70 -11.37 -6.36
N SER A 189 -0.67 -12.00 -7.55
CA SER A 189 -1.34 -11.49 -8.75
C SER A 189 -2.48 -12.41 -9.13
N ILE A 190 -3.68 -11.85 -9.33
CA ILE A 190 -4.88 -12.59 -9.69
C ILE A 190 -5.25 -12.21 -11.13
N PHE A 191 -5.33 -13.20 -12.00
CA PHE A 191 -5.63 -13.02 -13.42
C PHE A 191 -6.95 -13.70 -13.75
N ARG A 192 -7.95 -12.94 -14.20
CA ARG A 192 -9.20 -13.51 -14.72
C ARG A 192 -8.91 -14.29 -16.01
N THR A 193 -9.39 -15.52 -16.10
CA THR A 193 -9.36 -16.28 -17.34
C THR A 193 -10.63 -15.98 -18.14
N ARG A 194 -10.49 -15.72 -19.44
CA ARG A 194 -11.64 -15.75 -20.34
C ARG A 194 -12.00 -17.22 -20.57
N LYS A 195 -13.28 -17.59 -20.42
CA LYS A 195 -13.77 -18.84 -21.01
C LYS A 195 -13.56 -18.71 -22.52
N MET A 196 -12.79 -19.61 -23.11
CA MET A 196 -12.87 -19.80 -24.56
C MET A 196 -14.25 -20.40 -24.79
N GLY A 197 -15.14 -19.59 -25.38
CA GLY A 197 -16.41 -20.07 -25.92
C GLY A 197 -16.18 -20.83 -27.20
#